data_AF-A0A7V4HIU0-F1
#
_entry.id   AF-A0A7V4HIU0-F1
#
_cell.length_a   1.000
_cell.length_b   1.000
_cell.length_c   1.000
_cell.angle_alpha   90.00
_cell.angle_beta   90.00
_cell.angle_gamma   90.00
#
_symmetry.space_group_name_H-M   'P 1'
#
loop_
_entity.id
_entity.type
_entity.pdbx_description
1 polymer ?
#
loop_
_entity_poly.entity_id
_entity_poly.type
_entity_poly.pdbx_seq_one_letter_code
_entity_poly.pdbx_strand_id
1 'polypeptide(L)'
;WCRFNSWLNVRFQRDQVRILRQECPRHFVTHNFMGLYNNLNYYDLAEDLDHVSWDNYPVWGKPEIPYGAAAAADVMRGLKRRNFWIMEQTAGPGGWGTFGRNPRPGEIRKIAYQQVGHGADSIIWFRWRTCTAGREQYWHGILGHDGRPLRRYREASRTARELKALGESLSGTTVRTPVAFIYDYESQWALRIQPGFPENNPHQAMFRYYNALFRLGIQTDMISPARDLAEYKVVVAPDLYLLPDSLAHRLCEFVRKGGVLLADCRTGVKDETGLCHPRTLPGLLRSCLGIEIQEYEALAKDMEYSVAGSKQFAGSYTAVHYADWVIPRGAELLARYTDWHMKKYAAVTRYRCGRGWGYYVGAVIREDGFYDALMGEILRSAGIKPFVSPPPGVEVCMREGAGKRLLFLINHAEEPRLVSLPCKAHDALSRRPISGDIELEPFGIAVLRV
;
A
#
# COMPACT_ATOMS: atom_id res chain seq x y z
N TRP A 1 3.36 8.64 25.11
CA TRP A 1 2.43 9.69 24.65
C TRP A 1 1.54 9.24 23.48
N CYS A 2 2.07 8.89 22.29
CA CYS A 2 1.25 8.51 21.13
C CYS A 2 0.23 7.39 21.42
N ARG A 3 0.66 6.31 22.09
CA ARG A 3 -0.25 5.24 22.57
C ARG A 3 -1.41 5.76 23.40
N PHE A 4 -1.15 6.64 24.37
CA PHE A 4 -2.17 7.24 25.23
C PHE A 4 -3.15 8.11 24.42
N ASN A 5 -2.64 8.95 23.51
CA ASN A 5 -3.50 9.74 22.63
C ASN A 5 -4.39 8.85 21.74
N SER A 6 -3.82 7.78 21.18
CA SER A 6 -4.59 6.79 20.41
C SER A 6 -5.67 6.13 21.26
N TRP A 7 -5.30 5.65 22.45
CA TRP A 7 -6.22 5.02 23.40
C TRP A 7 -7.38 5.94 23.79
N LEU A 8 -7.14 7.23 24.04
CA LEU A 8 -8.20 8.20 24.34
C LEU A 8 -9.24 8.30 23.23
N ASN A 9 -8.79 8.37 21.97
CA ASN A 9 -9.69 8.45 20.81
C ASN A 9 -10.48 7.15 20.62
N VAL A 10 -9.80 6.00 20.73
CA VAL A 10 -10.45 4.68 20.65
C VAL A 10 -11.50 4.51 21.75
N ARG A 11 -11.16 4.87 22.99
CA ARG A 11 -12.11 4.83 24.12
C ARG A 11 -13.31 5.73 23.89
N PHE A 12 -13.09 6.96 23.42
CA PHE A 12 -14.18 7.91 23.16
C PHE A 12 -15.13 7.41 22.06
N GLN A 13 -14.61 6.78 21.00
CA GLN A 13 -15.44 6.13 19.99
C GLN A 13 -16.20 4.93 20.59
N ARG A 14 -15.52 4.08 21.37
CA ARG A 14 -16.11 2.89 22.01
C ARG A 14 -17.30 3.24 22.89
N ASP A 15 -17.23 4.34 23.64
CA ASP A 15 -18.33 4.83 24.46
C ASP A 15 -19.58 5.16 23.61
N GLN A 16 -19.40 5.79 22.44
CA GLN A 16 -20.49 6.09 21.50
C GLN A 16 -21.03 4.82 20.83
N VAL A 17 -20.15 3.93 20.37
CA VAL A 17 -20.54 2.64 19.76
C VAL A 17 -21.39 1.85 20.74
N ARG A 18 -21.00 1.77 22.02
CA ARG A 18 -21.76 1.06 23.06
C ARG A 18 -23.21 1.58 23.17
N ILE A 19 -23.40 2.90 23.19
CA ILE A 19 -24.74 3.51 23.24
C ILE A 19 -25.53 3.15 21.98
N LEU A 20 -24.92 3.27 20.79
CA LEU A 20 -25.57 2.92 19.52
C LEU A 20 -25.96 1.45 19.43
N ARG A 21 -25.15 0.53 19.99
CA ARG A 21 -25.49 -0.89 20.05
C ARG A 21 -26.66 -1.19 20.98
N GLN A 22 -26.84 -0.41 22.04
CA GLN A 22 -27.96 -0.55 22.97
C GLN A 22 -29.25 0.00 22.36
N GLU A 23 -29.20 1.21 21.80
CA GLU A 23 -30.40 1.91 21.30
C GLU A 23 -30.80 1.48 19.88
N CYS A 24 -29.82 1.13 19.04
CA CYS A 24 -30.00 0.82 17.61
C CYS A 24 -29.37 -0.53 17.21
N PRO A 25 -29.74 -1.67 17.85
CA PRO A 25 -29.02 -2.94 17.71
C PRO A 25 -29.03 -3.55 16.30
N ARG A 26 -29.93 -3.09 15.41
CA ARG A 26 -30.04 -3.57 14.02
C ARG A 26 -29.30 -2.69 13.00
N HIS A 27 -28.79 -1.54 13.41
CA HIS A 27 -28.06 -0.65 12.52
C HIS A 27 -26.57 -0.97 12.56
N PHE A 28 -25.93 -0.85 11.40
CA PHE A 28 -24.48 -0.91 11.37
C PHE A 28 -23.88 0.39 11.90
N VAL A 29 -22.66 0.32 12.42
CA VAL A 29 -21.86 1.43 12.90
C VAL A 29 -20.52 1.40 12.18
N THR A 30 -20.14 2.53 11.58
CA THR A 30 -18.85 2.76 10.92
C THR A 30 -18.33 4.14 11.32
N HIS A 31 -17.07 4.41 10.97
CA HIS A 31 -16.42 5.70 11.11
C HIS A 31 -15.60 5.97 9.85
N ASN A 32 -15.48 7.24 9.44
CA ASN A 32 -14.65 7.61 8.30
C ASN A 32 -13.19 7.79 8.72
N PHE A 33 -12.35 6.88 8.26
CA PHE A 33 -10.90 6.91 8.43
C PHE A 33 -10.23 7.80 7.37
N MET A 34 -8.98 8.17 7.58
CA MET A 34 -8.23 9.10 6.71
C MET A 34 -7.07 8.40 5.98
N GLY A 35 -7.25 7.14 5.58
CA GLY A 35 -6.27 6.38 4.80
C GLY A 35 -4.94 6.20 5.54
N LEU A 36 -3.88 6.85 5.07
CA LEU A 36 -2.53 6.76 5.64
C LEU A 36 -2.30 7.65 6.87
N TYR A 37 -3.34 8.32 7.39
CA TYR A 37 -3.21 9.06 8.64
C TYR A 37 -2.68 8.17 9.77
N ASN A 38 -1.60 8.61 10.42
CA ASN A 38 -0.83 7.78 11.34
C ASN A 38 -0.63 8.41 12.72
N ASN A 39 -1.55 9.25 13.20
CA ASN A 39 -1.52 9.69 14.61
C ASN A 39 -2.36 8.81 15.53
N LEU A 40 -3.11 7.85 14.97
CA LEU A 40 -3.96 6.91 15.67
C LEU A 40 -3.67 5.49 15.17
N ASN A 41 -3.74 4.51 16.06
CA ASN A 41 -3.70 3.12 15.65
C ASN A 41 -5.09 2.73 15.14
N TYR A 42 -5.21 2.63 13.82
CA TYR A 42 -6.49 2.32 13.19
C TYR A 42 -6.90 0.84 13.34
N TYR A 43 -5.99 -0.07 13.68
CA TYR A 43 -6.39 -1.43 14.02
C TYR A 43 -7.25 -1.44 15.28
N ASP A 44 -6.83 -0.70 16.31
CA ASP A 44 -7.58 -0.57 17.56
C ASP A 44 -8.89 0.20 17.33
N LEU A 45 -8.85 1.29 16.55
CA LEU A 45 -10.05 2.10 16.28
C LEU A 45 -11.11 1.34 15.46
N ALA A 46 -10.70 0.41 14.61
CA ALA A 46 -11.63 -0.37 13.78
C ALA A 46 -12.28 -1.55 14.50
N GLU A 47 -11.81 -1.94 15.70
CA GLU A 47 -12.22 -3.16 16.41
C GLU A 47 -13.75 -3.26 16.56
N ASP A 48 -14.38 -2.21 17.10
CA ASP A 48 -15.81 -2.20 17.49
C ASP A 48 -16.78 -1.82 16.35
N LEU A 49 -16.25 -1.48 15.18
CA LEU A 49 -17.04 -1.09 14.00
C LEU A 49 -17.48 -2.31 13.18
N ASP A 50 -18.61 -2.26 12.49
CA ASP A 50 -19.08 -3.37 11.64
C ASP A 50 -18.24 -3.54 10.37
N HIS A 51 -17.87 -2.41 9.77
CA HIS A 51 -17.00 -2.33 8.62
C HIS A 51 -16.19 -1.03 8.67
N VAL A 52 -15.16 -0.96 7.83
CA VAL A 52 -14.32 0.23 7.69
C VAL A 52 -14.91 1.11 6.61
N SER A 53 -14.86 2.42 6.82
CA SER A 53 -15.12 3.40 5.76
C SER A 53 -14.06 4.49 5.76
N TRP A 54 -13.74 5.13 4.64
CA TRP A 54 -12.68 6.14 4.65
C TRP A 54 -12.82 7.20 3.56
N ASP A 55 -12.02 8.25 3.70
CA ASP A 55 -12.08 9.47 2.91
C ASP A 55 -10.90 9.58 1.94
N ASN A 56 -11.18 9.50 0.64
CA ASN A 56 -10.17 9.42 -0.41
C ASN A 56 -10.08 10.72 -1.24
N TYR A 57 -9.07 11.54 -0.99
CA TYR A 57 -8.85 12.81 -1.68
C TYR A 57 -7.49 12.88 -2.40
N PRO A 58 -7.30 12.18 -3.54
CA PRO A 58 -6.01 12.12 -4.22
C PRO A 58 -5.75 13.25 -5.22
N VAL A 59 -6.70 14.18 -5.42
CA VAL A 59 -6.60 15.22 -6.47
C VAL A 59 -6.18 16.55 -5.88
N TRP A 60 -4.93 16.95 -6.13
CA TRP A 60 -4.37 18.24 -5.70
C TRP A 60 -3.55 18.92 -6.80
N GLY A 61 -2.40 18.33 -7.16
CA GLY A 61 -1.45 18.81 -8.17
C GLY A 61 -1.70 18.21 -9.56
N LYS A 62 -0.70 18.20 -10.45
CA LYS A 62 -0.81 17.54 -11.77
C LYS A 62 -1.23 16.06 -11.61
N PRO A 63 -1.94 15.44 -12.56
CA PRO A 63 -2.23 14.01 -12.47
C PRO A 63 -0.94 13.20 -12.38
N GLU A 64 -0.93 12.28 -11.44
CA GLU A 64 0.13 11.32 -11.18
C GLU A 64 -0.51 9.95 -10.97
N ILE A 65 0.31 8.89 -11.00
CA ILE A 65 -0.14 7.55 -10.62
C ILE A 65 -0.45 7.58 -9.11
N PRO A 66 -1.69 7.32 -8.68
CA PRO A 66 -2.10 7.54 -7.29
C PRO A 66 -1.73 6.35 -6.40
N TYR A 67 -0.44 6.06 -6.28
CA TYR A 67 0.08 4.96 -5.45
C TYR A 67 -0.37 5.09 -3.98
N GLY A 68 -0.36 6.31 -3.44
CA GLY A 68 -0.79 6.58 -2.07
C GLY A 68 -2.27 6.24 -1.83
N ALA A 69 -3.14 6.48 -2.82
CA ALA A 69 -4.57 6.15 -2.72
C ALA A 69 -4.82 4.64 -2.79
N ALA A 70 -4.03 3.92 -3.58
CA ALA A 70 -4.04 2.46 -3.63
C ALA A 70 -3.56 1.87 -2.30
N ALA A 71 -2.42 2.32 -1.78
CA ALA A 71 -1.88 1.84 -0.50
C ALA A 71 -2.82 2.16 0.67
N ALA A 72 -3.41 3.36 0.70
CA ALA A 72 -4.42 3.73 1.68
C ALA A 72 -5.59 2.75 1.65
N ALA A 73 -6.12 2.41 0.47
CA ALA A 73 -7.19 1.44 0.32
C ALA A 73 -6.81 0.06 0.90
N ASP A 74 -5.57 -0.39 0.65
CA ASP A 74 -5.05 -1.64 1.19
C ASP A 74 -4.93 -1.61 2.72
N VAL A 75 -4.52 -0.47 3.31
CA VAL A 75 -4.54 -0.27 4.78
C VAL A 75 -5.97 -0.39 5.30
N MET A 76 -6.93 0.31 4.69
CA MET A 76 -8.33 0.31 5.13
C MET A 76 -8.99 -1.06 5.03
N ARG A 77 -8.76 -1.80 3.94
CA ARG A 77 -9.17 -3.21 3.81
C ARG A 77 -8.52 -4.09 4.88
N GLY A 78 -7.25 -3.81 5.16
CA GLY A 78 -6.42 -4.51 6.13
C GLY A 78 -6.92 -4.45 7.56
N LEU A 79 -7.47 -3.31 7.99
CA LEU A 79 -7.89 -3.08 9.39
C LEU A 79 -8.86 -4.15 9.93
N LYS A 80 -9.79 -4.62 9.08
CA LYS A 80 -10.74 -5.71 9.44
C LYS A 80 -10.65 -6.93 8.52
N ARG A 81 -9.72 -6.97 7.57
CA ARG A 81 -9.59 -8.01 6.52
C ARG A 81 -10.92 -8.25 5.77
N ARG A 82 -11.61 -7.15 5.45
CA ARG A 82 -12.91 -7.15 4.78
C ARG A 82 -12.97 -5.98 3.80
N ASN A 83 -13.87 -6.07 2.84
CA ASN A 83 -14.21 -4.94 1.99
C ASN A 83 -14.63 -3.73 2.85
N PHE A 84 -14.39 -2.54 2.30
CA PHE A 84 -14.58 -1.26 3.00
C PHE A 84 -15.50 -0.36 2.16
N TRP A 85 -15.88 0.79 2.73
CA TRP A 85 -16.62 1.82 2.02
C TRP A 85 -15.77 3.06 1.79
N ILE A 86 -15.91 3.69 0.64
CA ILE A 86 -15.50 5.09 0.48
C ILE A 86 -16.65 5.93 1.05
N MET A 87 -16.41 6.58 2.19
CA MET A 87 -17.39 7.47 2.84
C MET A 87 -17.33 8.86 2.21
N GLU A 88 -16.14 9.29 1.84
CA GLU A 88 -15.93 10.53 1.11
C GLU A 88 -14.90 10.32 0.00
N GLN A 89 -15.11 11.00 -1.12
CA GLN A 89 -14.10 11.07 -2.18
C GLN A 89 -14.21 12.36 -2.97
N THR A 90 -13.08 12.77 -3.57
CA THR A 90 -13.00 13.87 -4.54
C THR A 90 -14.17 13.87 -5.52
N ALA A 91 -15.05 14.86 -5.38
CA ALA A 91 -16.06 15.22 -6.37
C ALA A 91 -15.63 16.37 -7.29
N GLY A 92 -14.62 17.14 -6.87
CA GLY A 92 -14.21 18.43 -7.45
C GLY A 92 -12.86 18.90 -6.93
N PRO A 93 -12.46 20.14 -7.27
CA PRO A 93 -11.36 20.78 -6.57
C PRO A 93 -11.70 20.88 -5.07
N GLY A 94 -10.76 20.45 -4.23
CA GLY A 94 -10.84 20.53 -2.77
C GLY A 94 -9.93 21.62 -2.25
N GLY A 95 -10.33 22.25 -1.14
CA GLY A 95 -9.52 23.27 -0.48
C GLY A 95 -10.29 24.09 0.54
N TRP A 96 -9.53 24.70 1.45
CA TRP A 96 -10.07 25.61 2.47
C TRP A 96 -9.72 27.07 2.15
N GLY A 97 -8.44 27.44 2.30
CA GLY A 97 -7.94 28.80 1.97
C GLY A 97 -7.35 28.92 0.56
N THR A 98 -6.79 27.82 0.06
CA THR A 98 -6.41 27.60 -1.34
C THR A 98 -7.07 26.30 -1.78
N PHE A 99 -7.36 26.15 -3.07
CA PHE A 99 -7.97 24.92 -3.61
C PHE A 99 -7.17 24.35 -4.76
N GLY A 100 -7.18 23.01 -4.83
CA GLY A 100 -6.48 22.24 -5.84
C GLY A 100 -7.12 22.35 -7.22
N ARG A 101 -6.57 21.62 -8.19
CA ARG A 101 -7.15 21.58 -9.54
C ARG A 101 -8.50 20.86 -9.57
N ASN A 102 -9.25 21.12 -10.63
CA ASN A 102 -10.42 20.33 -10.96
C ASN A 102 -10.01 18.92 -11.43
N PRO A 103 -10.76 17.85 -11.10
CA PRO A 103 -10.61 16.56 -11.76
C PRO A 103 -10.76 16.71 -13.27
N ARG A 104 -9.86 16.10 -14.05
CA ARG A 104 -9.93 16.04 -15.50
C ARG A 104 -11.07 15.09 -15.92
N PRO A 105 -11.62 15.23 -17.14
CA PRO A 105 -12.61 14.29 -17.65
C PRO A 105 -12.12 12.84 -17.54
N GLY A 106 -12.89 11.98 -16.86
CA GLY A 106 -12.55 10.58 -16.64
C GLY A 106 -11.95 10.27 -15.26
N GLU A 107 -11.39 11.27 -14.56
CA GLU A 107 -10.76 11.01 -13.27
C GLU A 107 -11.73 10.69 -12.13
N ILE A 108 -12.94 11.28 -12.11
CA ILE A 108 -13.94 10.94 -11.07
C ILE A 108 -14.27 9.45 -11.17
N ARG A 109 -14.44 8.97 -12.40
CA ARG A 109 -14.64 7.55 -12.70
C ARG A 109 -13.41 6.72 -12.33
N LYS A 110 -12.23 7.09 -12.81
CA LYS A 110 -10.94 6.41 -12.53
C LYS A 110 -10.70 6.20 -11.03
N ILE A 111 -10.83 7.26 -10.24
CA ILE A 111 -10.58 7.23 -8.80
C ILE A 111 -11.58 6.28 -8.11
N ALA A 112 -12.85 6.32 -8.49
CA ALA A 112 -13.85 5.39 -7.93
C ALA A 112 -13.53 3.92 -8.24
N TYR A 113 -13.16 3.60 -9.49
CA TYR A 113 -12.85 2.22 -9.88
C TYR A 113 -11.56 1.69 -9.27
N GLN A 114 -10.55 2.54 -9.02
CA GLN A 114 -9.38 2.14 -8.26
C GLN A 114 -9.80 1.62 -6.89
N GLN A 115 -10.64 2.38 -6.18
CA GLN A 115 -11.12 1.98 -4.86
C GLN A 115 -11.96 0.70 -4.91
N VAL A 116 -12.81 0.54 -5.93
CA VAL A 116 -13.56 -0.71 -6.14
C VAL A 116 -12.62 -1.89 -6.37
N GLY A 117 -11.56 -1.73 -7.17
CA GLY A 117 -10.54 -2.77 -7.42
C GLY A 117 -9.78 -3.18 -6.16
N HIS A 118 -9.57 -2.25 -5.23
CA HIS A 118 -8.94 -2.48 -3.93
C HIS A 118 -9.92 -2.98 -2.84
N GLY A 119 -11.21 -3.17 -3.15
CA GLY A 119 -12.18 -3.77 -2.23
C GLY A 119 -13.22 -2.81 -1.65
N ALA A 120 -13.43 -1.63 -2.26
CA ALA A 120 -14.57 -0.80 -1.93
C ALA A 120 -15.89 -1.44 -2.42
N ASP A 121 -16.88 -1.51 -1.53
CA ASP A 121 -18.25 -1.95 -1.84
C ASP A 121 -19.25 -0.78 -1.91
N SER A 122 -18.82 0.42 -1.54
CA SER A 122 -19.61 1.65 -1.65
C SER A 122 -18.71 2.82 -2.04
N ILE A 123 -19.25 3.73 -2.85
CA ILE A 123 -18.62 4.97 -3.29
C ILE A 123 -19.54 6.14 -2.95
N ILE A 124 -19.14 6.95 -1.98
CA ILE A 124 -19.84 8.16 -1.56
C ILE A 124 -18.94 9.36 -1.86
N TRP A 125 -19.51 10.38 -2.49
CA TRP A 125 -18.79 11.61 -2.81
C TRP A 125 -19.11 12.69 -1.78
N PHE A 126 -18.05 13.24 -1.19
CA PHE A 126 -18.16 14.50 -0.51
C PHE A 126 -17.91 15.61 -1.55
N ARG A 127 -18.91 16.43 -1.87
CA ARG A 127 -20.28 16.44 -1.36
C ARG A 127 -21.27 16.47 -2.50
N TRP A 128 -22.56 16.38 -2.19
CA TRP A 128 -23.60 16.49 -3.22
C TRP A 128 -23.57 17.84 -3.94
N ARG A 129 -23.63 18.95 -3.19
CA ARG A 129 -23.62 20.33 -3.70
C ARG A 129 -22.60 21.16 -2.92
N THR A 130 -21.81 21.96 -3.64
CA THR A 130 -20.85 22.89 -3.02
C THR A 130 -21.58 23.88 -2.11
N CYS A 131 -21.04 24.11 -0.91
CA CYS A 131 -21.56 25.09 0.02
C CYS A 131 -21.34 26.53 -0.46
N THR A 132 -22.28 27.43 -0.13
CA THR A 132 -22.18 28.87 -0.39
C THR A 132 -21.60 29.67 0.77
N ALA A 133 -21.29 29.01 1.89
CA ALA A 133 -20.73 29.62 3.09
C ALA A 133 -19.93 28.59 3.90
N GLY A 134 -19.10 29.09 4.81
CA GLY A 134 -18.30 28.29 5.72
C GLY A 134 -16.91 27.93 5.17
N ARG A 135 -16.13 27.20 5.97
CA ARG A 135 -14.71 26.92 5.68
C ARG A 135 -14.49 26.10 4.39
N GLU A 136 -15.52 25.41 3.92
CA GLU A 136 -15.48 24.49 2.78
C GLU A 136 -16.28 25.00 1.57
N GLN A 137 -16.52 26.31 1.47
CA GLN A 137 -17.16 26.91 0.29
C GLN A 137 -16.35 26.70 -1.02
N TYR A 138 -15.06 26.33 -0.91
CA TYR A 138 -14.18 25.92 -2.00
C TYR A 138 -13.82 24.43 -2.00
N TRP A 139 -14.55 23.62 -1.21
CA TRP A 139 -14.53 22.16 -1.33
C TRP A 139 -15.71 21.72 -2.19
N HIS A 140 -15.45 21.53 -3.49
CA HIS A 140 -16.51 21.45 -4.47
C HIS A 140 -17.21 20.09 -4.48
N GLY A 141 -18.55 20.11 -4.40
CA GLY A 141 -19.40 18.93 -4.56
C GLY A 141 -19.66 18.57 -6.02
N ILE A 142 -20.36 17.45 -6.27
CA ILE A 142 -20.75 16.98 -7.61
C ILE A 142 -21.49 18.08 -8.39
N LEU A 143 -22.40 18.78 -7.71
CA LEU A 143 -23.04 20.01 -8.17
C LEU A 143 -22.22 21.22 -7.71
N GLY A 144 -22.10 22.22 -8.58
CA GLY A 144 -21.49 23.50 -8.23
C GLY A 144 -22.37 24.32 -7.27
N HIS A 145 -21.93 25.55 -6.97
CA HIS A 145 -22.71 26.50 -6.14
C HIS A 145 -24.10 26.76 -6.72
N ASP A 146 -24.22 26.82 -8.05
CA ASP A 146 -25.47 27.00 -8.79
C ASP A 146 -26.44 25.80 -8.72
N GLY A 147 -25.98 24.65 -8.20
CA GLY A 147 -26.78 23.43 -8.09
C GLY A 147 -27.09 22.75 -9.42
N ARG A 148 -26.46 23.13 -10.54
CA ARG A 148 -26.79 22.60 -11.87
C ARG A 148 -26.07 21.27 -12.15
N PRO A 149 -26.72 20.32 -12.84
CA PRO A 149 -26.12 19.02 -13.20
C PRO A 149 -25.15 19.15 -14.39
N LEU A 150 -23.94 19.65 -14.13
CA LEU A 150 -22.92 19.91 -15.15
C LEU A 150 -21.98 18.70 -15.40
N ARG A 151 -20.78 18.92 -15.94
CA ARG A 151 -19.81 17.87 -16.33
C ARG A 151 -19.57 16.83 -15.23
N ARG A 152 -19.28 17.28 -14.00
CA ARG A 152 -18.94 16.41 -12.86
C ARG A 152 -20.13 15.53 -12.44
N TYR A 153 -21.34 16.09 -12.45
CA TYR A 153 -22.57 15.32 -12.28
C TYR A 153 -22.74 14.25 -13.36
N ARG A 154 -22.56 14.60 -14.64
CA ARG A 154 -22.69 13.63 -15.74
C ARG A 154 -21.71 12.47 -15.61
N GLU A 155 -20.47 12.76 -15.22
CA GLU A 155 -19.44 11.75 -14.99
C GLU A 155 -19.71 10.86 -13.77
N ALA A 156 -20.07 11.45 -12.62
CA ALA A 156 -20.46 10.72 -11.42
C ALA A 156 -21.72 9.87 -11.67
N SER A 157 -22.71 10.40 -12.38
CA SER A 157 -23.94 9.72 -12.77
C SER A 157 -23.68 8.52 -13.70
N ARG A 158 -22.76 8.65 -14.66
CA ARG A 158 -22.29 7.53 -15.49
C ARG A 158 -21.64 6.46 -14.61
N THR A 159 -20.70 6.86 -13.75
CA THR A 159 -19.96 5.96 -12.85
C THR A 159 -20.93 5.18 -11.96
N ALA A 160 -21.90 5.85 -11.33
CA ALA A 160 -22.90 5.21 -10.48
C ALA A 160 -23.77 4.18 -11.25
N ARG A 161 -24.18 4.48 -12.50
CA ARG A 161 -24.92 3.53 -13.34
C ARG A 161 -24.10 2.28 -13.66
N GLU A 162 -22.83 2.46 -14.00
CA GLU A 162 -21.93 1.35 -14.31
C GLU A 162 -21.68 0.46 -13.07
N LEU A 163 -21.38 1.07 -11.91
CA LEU A 163 -21.20 0.33 -10.66
C LEU A 163 -22.46 -0.42 -10.24
N LYS A 164 -23.65 0.18 -10.44
CA LYS A 164 -24.93 -0.52 -10.24
C LYS A 164 -25.07 -1.74 -11.16
N ALA A 165 -24.71 -1.61 -12.43
CA ALA A 165 -24.73 -2.74 -13.38
C ALA A 165 -23.72 -3.84 -13.02
N LEU A 166 -22.60 -3.49 -12.38
CA LEU A 166 -21.60 -4.43 -11.89
C LEU A 166 -21.95 -5.08 -10.55
N GLY A 167 -22.99 -4.60 -9.84
CA GLY A 167 -23.30 -5.01 -8.46
C GLY A 167 -23.38 -6.52 -8.25
N GLU A 168 -24.06 -7.25 -9.14
CA GLU A 168 -24.13 -8.72 -9.07
C GLU A 168 -22.77 -9.39 -9.29
N SER A 169 -21.92 -8.81 -10.14
CA SER A 169 -20.58 -9.34 -10.42
C SER A 169 -19.65 -9.11 -9.23
N LEU A 170 -19.75 -7.94 -8.58
CA LEU A 170 -18.93 -7.53 -7.44
C LEU A 170 -19.34 -8.24 -6.14
N SER A 171 -20.63 -8.51 -5.96
CA SER A 171 -21.16 -9.10 -4.74
C SER A 171 -20.50 -10.44 -4.41
N GLY A 172 -19.98 -10.53 -3.17
CA GLY A 172 -19.27 -11.69 -2.65
C GLY A 172 -17.80 -11.79 -3.06
N THR A 173 -17.25 -10.80 -3.79
CA THR A 173 -15.83 -10.76 -4.19
C THR A 173 -15.01 -9.87 -3.24
N THR A 174 -13.74 -10.21 -3.06
CA THR A 174 -12.75 -9.44 -2.30
C THR A 174 -11.39 -9.54 -2.98
N VAL A 175 -10.45 -8.68 -2.63
CA VAL A 175 -9.04 -8.89 -2.99
C VAL A 175 -8.51 -10.12 -2.27
N ARG A 176 -7.80 -10.99 -2.99
CA ARG A 176 -7.06 -12.14 -2.45
C ARG A 176 -5.65 -12.09 -2.99
N THR A 177 -4.66 -12.00 -2.11
CA THR A 177 -3.25 -11.90 -2.51
C THR A 177 -2.35 -12.69 -1.56
N PRO A 178 -1.30 -13.35 -2.07
CA PRO A 178 -0.31 -14.03 -1.25
C PRO A 178 0.80 -13.08 -0.76
N VAL A 179 0.69 -11.77 -0.96
CA VAL A 179 1.71 -10.77 -0.59
C VAL A 179 1.16 -9.82 0.47
N ALA A 180 1.88 -9.68 1.58
CA ALA A 180 1.51 -8.77 2.66
C ALA A 180 2.63 -7.80 3.03
N PHE A 181 2.23 -6.61 3.51
CA PHE A 181 3.06 -5.64 4.19
C PHE A 181 2.70 -5.62 5.67
N ILE A 182 3.70 -5.70 6.55
CA ILE A 182 3.48 -5.38 7.96
C ILE A 182 3.37 -3.86 8.08
N TYR A 183 2.18 -3.39 8.44
CA TYR A 183 1.89 -1.99 8.65
C TYR A 183 1.74 -1.74 10.16
N ASP A 184 2.80 -1.23 10.78
CA ASP A 184 2.84 -1.02 12.23
C ASP A 184 2.78 0.47 12.59
N TYR A 185 1.66 0.92 13.17
CA TYR A 185 1.51 2.31 13.60
C TYR A 185 2.54 2.68 14.69
N GLU A 186 2.94 1.74 15.53
CA GLU A 186 3.84 2.03 16.64
C GLU A 186 5.29 2.23 16.16
N SER A 187 5.75 1.42 15.21
CA SER A 187 7.01 1.67 14.47
C SER A 187 7.01 3.01 13.77
N GLN A 188 5.90 3.40 13.12
CA GLN A 188 5.79 4.71 12.50
C GLN A 188 5.90 5.85 13.53
N TRP A 189 5.28 5.71 14.71
CA TRP A 189 5.41 6.70 15.77
C TRP A 189 6.84 6.77 16.31
N ALA A 190 7.46 5.63 16.54
CA ALA A 190 8.82 5.54 17.06
C ALA A 190 9.84 6.14 16.08
N LEU A 191 9.70 5.89 14.78
CA LEU A 191 10.52 6.50 13.73
C LEU A 191 10.26 8.00 13.59
N ARG A 192 9.01 8.47 13.71
CA ARG A 192 8.75 9.92 13.71
C ARG A 192 9.42 10.65 14.87
N ILE A 193 9.53 10.00 16.03
CA ILE A 193 10.23 10.56 17.20
C ILE A 193 11.75 10.47 17.04
N GLN A 194 12.26 9.39 16.44
CA GLN A 194 13.68 9.18 16.18
C GLN A 194 13.92 8.79 14.71
N PRO A 195 13.88 9.75 13.78
CA PRO A 195 13.92 9.48 12.35
C PRO A 195 15.27 8.94 11.87
N GLY A 196 16.36 9.24 12.59
CA GLY A 196 17.71 8.81 12.22
C GLY A 196 18.34 9.66 11.12
N PHE A 197 17.57 10.06 10.10
CA PHE A 197 18.01 10.97 9.03
C PHE A 197 16.92 11.99 8.67
N PRO A 198 17.28 13.14 8.05
CA PRO A 198 16.29 14.13 7.62
C PRO A 198 15.26 13.54 6.66
N GLU A 199 13.98 13.90 6.83
CA GLU A 199 12.89 13.45 5.96
C GLU A 199 12.60 11.94 6.01
N ASN A 200 13.10 11.20 7.01
CA ASN A 200 12.69 9.80 7.18
C ASN A 200 11.17 9.70 7.39
N ASN A 201 10.48 9.25 6.35
CA ASN A 201 9.05 9.08 6.31
C ASN A 201 8.73 7.57 6.13
N PRO A 202 8.12 6.92 7.13
CA PRO A 202 7.79 5.50 7.04
C PRO A 202 6.89 5.12 5.85
N HIS A 203 6.03 6.03 5.38
CA HIS A 203 5.24 5.77 4.17
C HIS A 203 6.11 5.77 2.92
N GLN A 204 7.15 6.61 2.85
CA GLN A 204 8.11 6.55 1.74
C GLN A 204 8.86 5.22 1.77
N ALA A 205 9.21 4.70 2.95
CA ALA A 205 9.81 3.38 3.05
C ALA A 205 8.91 2.26 2.52
N MET A 206 7.64 2.29 2.87
CA MET A 206 6.63 1.39 2.30
C MET A 206 6.49 1.57 0.79
N PHE A 207 6.42 2.81 0.29
CA PHE A 207 6.19 3.13 -1.11
C PHE A 207 7.29 2.62 -2.05
N ARG A 208 8.55 2.53 -1.59
CA ARG A 208 9.64 1.95 -2.39
C ARG A 208 9.30 0.55 -2.91
N TYR A 209 8.77 -0.30 -2.05
CA TYR A 209 8.40 -1.68 -2.40
C TYR A 209 6.96 -1.79 -2.91
N TYR A 210 6.03 -1.02 -2.33
CA TYR A 210 4.62 -1.04 -2.74
C TYR A 210 4.45 -0.58 -4.19
N ASN A 211 5.13 0.51 -4.58
CA ASN A 211 5.03 1.05 -5.94
C ASN A 211 5.62 0.07 -6.96
N ALA A 212 6.68 -0.66 -6.61
CA ALA A 212 7.24 -1.70 -7.44
C ALA A 212 6.27 -2.87 -7.65
N LEU A 213 5.62 -3.37 -6.59
CA LEU A 213 4.59 -4.41 -6.71
C LEU A 213 3.38 -3.94 -7.52
N PHE A 214 2.96 -2.69 -7.33
CA PHE A 214 1.92 -2.05 -8.13
C PHE A 214 2.27 -2.06 -9.63
N ARG A 215 3.49 -1.62 -9.98
CA ARG A 215 3.98 -1.63 -11.38
C ARG A 215 4.14 -3.04 -11.94
N LEU A 216 4.32 -4.05 -11.09
CA LEU A 216 4.37 -5.47 -11.48
C LEU A 216 2.98 -6.12 -11.56
N GLY A 217 1.90 -5.38 -11.28
CA GLY A 217 0.52 -5.90 -11.35
C GLY A 217 0.17 -6.83 -10.19
N ILE A 218 0.77 -6.64 -9.01
CA ILE A 218 0.54 -7.43 -7.81
C ILE A 218 -0.13 -6.57 -6.73
N GLN A 219 -1.36 -6.92 -6.37
CA GLN A 219 -2.03 -6.35 -5.19
C GLN A 219 -1.45 -6.91 -3.90
N THR A 220 -1.60 -6.16 -2.81
CA THR A 220 -0.97 -6.47 -1.53
C THR A 220 -1.96 -6.32 -0.39
N ASP A 221 -1.73 -7.02 0.71
CA ASP A 221 -2.48 -6.81 1.95
C ASP A 221 -1.65 -6.03 2.96
N MET A 222 -2.25 -5.05 3.63
CA MET A 222 -1.64 -4.38 4.78
C MET A 222 -2.12 -5.08 6.05
N ILE A 223 -1.19 -5.62 6.84
CA ILE A 223 -1.51 -6.43 8.01
C ILE A 223 -0.90 -5.85 9.29
N SER A 224 -1.62 -6.01 10.40
CA SER A 224 -1.06 -5.66 11.70
C SER A 224 0.07 -6.62 12.07
N PRO A 225 1.02 -6.20 12.92
CA PRO A 225 2.08 -7.08 13.40
C PRO A 225 1.54 -8.35 14.07
N ALA A 226 0.36 -8.31 14.68
CA ALA A 226 -0.26 -9.45 15.36
C ALA A 226 -0.86 -10.50 14.39
N ARG A 227 -0.99 -10.21 13.10
CA ARG A 227 -1.66 -11.09 12.14
C ARG A 227 -0.91 -12.41 11.93
N ASP A 228 -1.66 -13.48 11.69
CA ASP A 228 -1.11 -14.77 11.23
C ASP A 228 -0.58 -14.65 9.79
N LEU A 229 0.58 -15.25 9.57
CA LEU A 229 1.32 -15.17 8.30
C LEU A 229 1.06 -16.38 7.39
N ALA A 230 0.33 -17.40 7.85
CA ALA A 230 0.16 -18.67 7.14
C ALA A 230 -0.53 -18.54 5.76
N GLU A 231 -1.36 -17.51 5.55
CA GLU A 231 -2.05 -17.26 4.28
C GLU A 231 -1.14 -16.61 3.21
N TYR A 232 0.03 -16.12 3.61
CA TYR A 232 0.94 -15.38 2.73
C TYR A 232 2.12 -16.23 2.26
N LYS A 233 2.66 -15.86 1.10
CA LYS A 233 3.93 -16.38 0.58
C LYS A 233 5.05 -15.35 0.68
N VAL A 234 4.71 -14.07 0.65
CA VAL A 234 5.66 -12.95 0.79
C VAL A 234 5.18 -12.03 1.91
N VAL A 235 6.09 -11.66 2.81
CA VAL A 235 5.88 -10.63 3.84
C VAL A 235 6.95 -9.57 3.66
N VAL A 236 6.54 -8.33 3.47
CA VAL A 236 7.39 -7.14 3.37
C VAL A 236 7.26 -6.34 4.66
N ALA A 237 8.38 -6.03 5.30
CA ALA A 237 8.44 -5.36 6.59
C ALA A 237 9.35 -4.13 6.48
N PRO A 238 8.92 -3.09 5.75
CA PRO A 238 9.73 -1.88 5.58
C PRO A 238 9.74 -1.10 6.90
N ASP A 239 10.92 -0.68 7.35
CA ASP A 239 11.10 0.17 8.52
C ASP A 239 10.39 -0.39 9.78
N LEU A 240 10.37 -1.73 9.95
CA LEU A 240 9.77 -2.41 11.11
C LEU A 240 10.66 -2.22 12.35
N TYR A 241 10.64 -0.99 12.86
CA TYR A 241 11.57 -0.45 13.84
C TYR A 241 11.37 -1.04 15.24
N LEU A 242 10.12 -1.23 15.64
CA LEU A 242 9.74 -1.97 16.85
C LEU A 242 9.52 -3.44 16.49
N LEU A 243 10.31 -4.32 17.09
CA LEU A 243 10.24 -5.75 16.86
C LEU A 243 10.22 -6.50 18.19
N PRO A 244 9.03 -6.87 18.68
CA PRO A 244 8.89 -7.78 19.80
C PRO A 244 9.49 -9.15 19.46
N ASP A 245 10.06 -9.84 20.44
CA ASP A 245 10.68 -11.15 20.24
C ASP A 245 9.69 -12.20 19.70
N SER A 246 8.43 -12.13 20.12
CA SER A 246 7.35 -12.98 19.61
C SER A 246 7.10 -12.77 18.12
N LEU A 247 7.18 -11.53 17.62
CA LEU A 247 7.06 -11.23 16.20
C LEU A 247 8.31 -11.70 15.43
N ALA A 248 9.50 -11.46 15.96
CA ALA A 248 10.73 -11.93 15.35
C ALA A 248 10.75 -13.46 15.16
N HIS A 249 10.32 -14.21 16.18
CA HIS A 249 10.20 -15.67 16.08
C HIS A 249 9.18 -16.11 15.02
N ARG A 250 8.01 -15.46 14.94
CA ARG A 250 7.02 -15.76 13.90
C ARG A 250 7.53 -15.47 12.50
N LEU A 251 8.28 -14.39 12.30
CA LEU A 251 8.91 -14.07 11.02
C LEU A 251 9.97 -15.11 10.64
N CYS A 252 10.84 -15.49 11.57
CA CYS A 252 11.80 -16.57 11.35
C CYS A 252 11.12 -17.90 11.01
N GLU A 253 10.04 -18.24 11.70
CA GLU A 253 9.26 -19.46 11.45
C GLU A 253 8.56 -19.42 10.08
N PHE A 254 7.97 -18.29 9.71
CA PHE A 254 7.38 -18.04 8.40
C PHE A 254 8.39 -18.32 7.28
N VAL A 255 9.60 -17.78 7.39
CA VAL A 255 10.68 -18.05 6.42
C VAL A 255 11.03 -19.54 6.41
N ARG A 256 11.28 -20.16 7.57
CA ARG A 256 11.64 -21.59 7.65
C ARG A 256 10.60 -22.50 6.99
N LYS A 257 9.32 -22.16 7.10
CA LYS A 257 8.22 -22.94 6.53
C LYS A 257 8.07 -22.81 5.01
N GLY A 258 8.71 -21.82 4.38
CA GLY A 258 8.65 -21.60 2.93
C GLY A 258 8.29 -20.17 2.52
N GLY A 259 8.04 -19.28 3.48
CA GLY A 259 7.75 -17.88 3.21
C GLY A 259 8.98 -17.10 2.74
N VAL A 260 8.73 -16.00 2.05
CA VAL A 260 9.76 -15.02 1.66
C VAL A 260 9.57 -13.75 2.48
N LEU A 261 10.55 -13.43 3.32
CA LEU A 261 10.59 -12.20 4.11
C LEU A 261 11.48 -11.17 3.42
N LEU A 262 11.00 -9.95 3.28
CA LEU A 262 11.83 -8.77 3.00
C LEU A 262 11.82 -7.86 4.23
N ALA A 263 13.00 -7.65 4.80
CA ALA A 263 13.26 -6.61 5.79
C ALA A 263 14.23 -5.59 5.20
N ASP A 264 14.22 -4.36 5.70
CA ASP A 264 15.18 -3.35 5.28
C ASP A 264 15.81 -2.62 6.46
N CYS A 265 16.63 -1.62 6.14
CA CYS A 265 17.33 -0.81 7.10
C CYS A 265 16.40 -0.34 8.23
N ARG A 266 16.95 -0.16 9.44
CA ARG A 266 16.19 0.18 10.66
C ARG A 266 15.25 -0.92 11.18
N THR A 267 15.15 -2.09 10.55
CA THR A 267 14.36 -3.19 11.11
C THR A 267 14.95 -3.72 12.41
N GLY A 268 14.10 -3.93 13.42
CA GLY A 268 14.44 -4.68 14.62
C GLY A 268 15.37 -3.98 15.61
N VAL A 269 15.37 -2.64 15.61
CA VAL A 269 16.25 -1.84 16.49
C VAL A 269 15.73 -1.81 17.93
N LYS A 270 14.40 -1.77 18.13
CA LYS A 270 13.79 -1.61 19.44
C LYS A 270 12.78 -2.71 19.78
N ASP A 271 12.53 -2.89 21.06
CA ASP A 271 11.42 -3.70 21.58
C ASP A 271 10.10 -2.92 21.59
N GLU A 272 9.01 -3.57 21.99
CA GLU A 272 7.68 -2.98 22.16
C GLU A 272 7.64 -1.84 23.19
N THR A 273 8.62 -1.72 24.08
CA THR A 273 8.68 -0.62 25.06
C THR A 273 9.41 0.60 24.52
N GLY A 274 10.03 0.48 23.34
CA GLY A 274 10.81 1.53 22.69
C GLY A 274 12.27 1.57 23.16
N LEU A 275 12.74 0.54 23.87
CA LEU A 275 14.13 0.40 24.26
C LEU A 275 14.92 -0.28 23.14
N CYS A 276 16.15 0.18 22.90
CA CYS A 276 17.02 -0.48 21.94
C CYS A 276 17.40 -1.87 22.45
N HIS A 277 17.35 -2.84 21.56
CA HIS A 277 17.72 -4.21 21.84
C HIS A 277 19.22 -4.31 22.19
N PRO A 278 19.62 -4.96 23.31
CA PRO A 278 21.03 -5.16 23.67
C PRO A 278 21.63 -6.36 22.91
N ARG A 279 21.45 -6.40 21.59
CA ARG A 279 21.92 -7.47 20.69
C ARG A 279 22.34 -6.87 19.36
N THR A 280 23.30 -7.50 18.70
CA THR A 280 23.71 -7.14 17.33
C THR A 280 22.50 -7.14 16.41
N LEU A 281 22.35 -6.07 15.61
CA LEU A 281 21.24 -5.92 14.67
C LEU A 281 21.32 -6.95 13.52
N PRO A 282 20.19 -7.32 12.89
CA PRO A 282 18.81 -6.97 13.24
C PRO A 282 18.20 -7.91 14.32
N GLY A 283 18.97 -8.21 15.37
CA GLY A 283 18.50 -8.97 16.52
C GLY A 283 18.20 -10.43 16.19
N LEU A 284 17.03 -10.92 16.58
CA LEU A 284 16.64 -12.33 16.37
C LEU A 284 16.46 -12.71 14.89
N LEU A 285 16.27 -11.71 14.00
CA LEU A 285 16.16 -11.94 12.55
C LEU A 285 17.49 -12.32 11.91
N ARG A 286 18.64 -12.13 12.59
CA ARG A 286 19.96 -12.56 12.08
C ARG A 286 19.96 -14.01 11.58
N SER A 287 19.26 -14.90 12.29
CA SER A 287 19.20 -16.33 11.97
C SER A 287 18.42 -16.67 10.69
N CYS A 288 17.43 -15.85 10.30
CA CYS A 288 16.66 -16.07 9.08
C CYS A 288 17.07 -15.17 7.92
N LEU A 289 17.83 -14.11 8.19
CA LEU A 289 18.40 -13.20 7.20
C LEU A 289 19.86 -13.53 6.86
N GLY A 290 20.57 -14.29 7.70
CA GLY A 290 21.95 -14.70 7.45
C GLY A 290 22.93 -13.53 7.43
N ILE A 291 22.72 -12.53 8.28
CA ILE A 291 23.52 -11.29 8.34
C ILE A 291 23.81 -10.84 9.78
N GLU A 292 24.71 -9.88 9.91
CA GLU A 292 24.98 -9.07 11.10
C GLU A 292 25.13 -7.61 10.70
N ILE A 293 24.69 -6.69 11.56
CA ILE A 293 24.90 -5.25 11.40
C ILE A 293 25.59 -4.77 12.68
N GLN A 294 26.86 -4.39 12.52
CA GLN A 294 27.69 -3.92 13.63
C GLN A 294 27.65 -2.40 13.75
N GLU A 295 27.56 -1.73 12.61
CA GLU A 295 27.57 -0.28 12.49
C GLU A 295 26.50 0.13 11.47
N TYR A 296 26.07 1.38 11.57
CA TYR A 296 25.14 2.00 10.63
C TYR A 296 25.34 3.51 10.67
N GLU A 297 24.96 4.18 9.59
CA GLU A 297 25.10 5.62 9.48
C GLU A 297 23.93 6.25 8.74
N ALA A 298 23.64 7.51 9.11
CA ALA A 298 22.82 8.39 8.30
C ALA A 298 23.72 9.10 7.29
N LEU A 299 23.31 9.11 6.03
CA LEU A 299 24.02 9.80 4.95
C LEU A 299 23.43 11.22 4.83
N ALA A 300 24.28 12.24 4.99
CA ALA A 300 23.91 13.63 4.76
C ALA A 300 23.51 13.85 3.28
N LYS A 301 22.89 14.99 2.97
CA LYS A 301 22.34 15.28 1.63
C LYS A 301 23.40 15.23 0.52
N ASP A 302 24.64 15.54 0.85
CA ASP A 302 25.81 15.55 -0.02
C ASP A 302 26.67 14.27 0.09
N MET A 303 26.18 13.27 0.83
CA MET A 303 26.85 12.00 1.04
C MET A 303 26.05 10.86 0.40
N GLU A 304 26.73 10.06 -0.41
CA GLU A 304 26.15 8.90 -1.09
C GLU A 304 27.21 7.81 -1.24
N TYR A 305 26.76 6.55 -1.38
CA TYR A 305 27.64 5.44 -1.74
C TYR A 305 27.23 4.83 -3.07
N SER A 306 28.23 4.42 -3.83
CA SER A 306 28.02 3.72 -5.08
C SER A 306 27.75 2.24 -4.82
N VAL A 307 26.67 1.73 -5.41
CA VAL A 307 26.21 0.34 -5.24
C VAL A 307 26.21 -0.35 -6.60
N ALA A 308 26.91 -1.48 -6.69
CA ALA A 308 26.92 -2.33 -7.87
C ALA A 308 26.09 -3.59 -7.61
N GLY A 309 25.02 -3.77 -8.39
CA GLY A 309 24.21 -4.97 -8.34
C GLY A 309 24.77 -6.11 -9.21
N SER A 310 24.26 -7.32 -9.01
CA SER A 310 24.73 -8.53 -9.69
C SER A 310 23.59 -9.40 -10.18
N LYS A 311 23.86 -10.24 -11.20
CA LYS A 311 22.88 -11.16 -11.81
C LYS A 311 21.61 -10.42 -12.24
N GLN A 312 20.44 -10.75 -11.67
CA GLN A 312 19.16 -10.11 -11.97
C GLN A 312 19.09 -8.64 -11.54
N PHE A 313 20.04 -8.19 -10.72
CA PHE A 313 20.21 -6.81 -10.25
C PHE A 313 21.36 -6.10 -10.96
N ALA A 314 21.84 -6.60 -12.11
CA ALA A 314 22.97 -5.98 -12.79
C ALA A 314 22.69 -4.50 -13.11
N GLY A 315 23.56 -3.62 -12.64
CA GLY A 315 23.41 -2.17 -12.75
C GLY A 315 24.23 -1.42 -11.71
N SER A 316 24.28 -0.10 -11.87
CA SER A 316 24.82 0.84 -10.90
C SER A 316 23.67 1.59 -10.25
N TYR A 317 23.73 1.69 -8.93
CA TYR A 317 22.73 2.33 -8.08
C TYR A 317 23.43 3.23 -7.06
N THR A 318 22.64 4.08 -6.40
CA THR A 318 23.15 4.98 -5.38
C THR A 318 22.42 4.79 -4.06
N ALA A 319 23.19 4.49 -3.01
CA ALA A 319 22.70 4.51 -1.64
C ALA A 319 22.71 5.95 -1.10
N VAL A 320 21.58 6.36 -0.54
CA VAL A 320 21.31 7.70 0.02
C VAL A 320 20.66 7.57 1.38
N HIS A 321 20.59 8.66 2.15
CA HIS A 321 19.90 8.80 3.44
C HIS A 321 20.39 7.93 4.61
N TYR A 322 20.57 6.63 4.41
CA TYR A 322 20.91 5.68 5.46
C TYR A 322 21.59 4.44 4.87
N ALA A 323 22.60 3.93 5.59
CA ALA A 323 23.29 2.68 5.25
C ALA A 323 23.63 1.89 6.52
N ASP A 324 23.16 0.65 6.59
CA ASP A 324 23.65 -0.37 7.50
C ASP A 324 24.94 -0.98 6.94
N TRP A 325 25.92 -1.19 7.81
CA TRP A 325 27.17 -1.86 7.47
C TRP A 325 26.97 -3.37 7.59
N VAL A 326 26.23 -3.93 6.63
CA VAL A 326 25.77 -5.33 6.65
C VAL A 326 26.93 -6.29 6.37
N ILE A 327 27.19 -7.19 7.32
CA ILE A 327 28.14 -8.30 7.20
C ILE A 327 27.36 -9.60 6.91
N PRO A 328 27.51 -10.20 5.72
CA PRO A 328 26.90 -11.49 5.42
C PRO A 328 27.47 -12.62 6.30
N ARG A 329 26.57 -13.41 6.89
CA ARG A 329 26.83 -14.65 7.65
C ARG A 329 26.17 -15.83 6.93
N GLY A 330 26.63 -16.07 5.70
CA GLY A 330 26.09 -17.10 4.79
C GLY A 330 25.04 -16.58 3.80
N ALA A 331 24.58 -15.33 3.94
CA ALA A 331 23.76 -14.68 2.93
C ALA A 331 24.53 -14.42 1.63
N GLU A 332 23.86 -14.63 0.51
CA GLU A 332 24.33 -14.28 -0.83
C GLU A 332 24.19 -12.76 -1.04
N LEU A 333 25.24 -12.12 -1.58
CA LEU A 333 25.18 -10.72 -1.96
C LEU A 333 24.43 -10.57 -3.28
N LEU A 334 23.42 -9.69 -3.28
CA LEU A 334 22.72 -9.27 -4.50
C LEU A 334 23.28 -7.94 -5.03
N ALA A 335 23.63 -7.03 -4.13
CA ALA A 335 24.30 -5.77 -4.44
C ALA A 335 25.35 -5.42 -3.38
N ARG A 336 26.46 -4.81 -3.83
CA ARG A 336 27.62 -4.46 -3.00
C ARG A 336 27.96 -2.98 -3.13
N TYR A 337 28.55 -2.41 -2.08
CA TYR A 337 29.18 -1.09 -2.19
C TYR A 337 30.50 -1.17 -2.96
N THR A 338 30.85 -0.09 -3.66
CA THR A 338 32.13 0.00 -4.40
C THR A 338 33.16 0.90 -3.73
N ASP A 339 32.72 1.76 -2.81
CA ASP A 339 33.56 2.65 -2.00
C ASP A 339 34.54 1.87 -1.13
N TRP A 340 35.79 2.32 -1.06
CA TRP A 340 36.91 1.52 -0.54
C TRP A 340 36.70 1.00 0.89
N HIS A 341 36.14 1.81 1.80
CA HIS A 341 35.86 1.43 3.18
C HIS A 341 34.58 0.60 3.33
N MET A 342 33.68 0.67 2.35
CA MET A 342 32.41 -0.04 2.33
C MET A 342 32.45 -1.39 1.60
N LYS A 343 33.51 -1.68 0.83
CA LYS A 343 33.64 -2.91 0.00
C LYS A 343 33.41 -4.23 0.75
N LYS A 344 33.65 -4.26 2.06
CA LYS A 344 33.46 -5.45 2.91
C LYS A 344 31.99 -5.65 3.35
N TYR A 345 31.15 -4.63 3.19
CA TYR A 345 29.74 -4.66 3.55
C TYR A 345 28.84 -4.87 2.32
N ALA A 346 27.68 -5.47 2.55
CA ALA A 346 26.68 -5.67 1.51
C ALA A 346 25.62 -4.56 1.56
N ALA A 347 25.17 -4.09 0.41
CA ALA A 347 24.01 -3.21 0.33
C ALA A 347 22.71 -4.03 0.37
N VAL A 348 22.71 -5.19 -0.28
CA VAL A 348 21.52 -6.05 -0.41
C VAL A 348 21.93 -7.51 -0.37
N THR A 349 21.20 -8.31 0.41
CA THR A 349 21.48 -9.74 0.57
C THR A 349 20.22 -10.58 0.46
N ARG A 350 20.40 -11.88 0.17
CA ARG A 350 19.39 -12.91 0.38
C ARG A 350 19.97 -14.14 1.09
N TYR A 351 19.16 -14.82 1.87
CA TYR A 351 19.57 -16.00 2.61
C TYR A 351 18.48 -17.07 2.56
N ARG A 352 18.90 -18.31 2.30
CA ARG A 352 17.99 -19.45 2.32
C ARG A 352 17.91 -19.98 3.75
N CYS A 353 16.73 -19.90 4.38
CA CYS A 353 16.51 -20.40 5.73
C CYS A 353 15.35 -21.40 5.72
N GLY A 354 15.64 -22.67 6.02
CA GLY A 354 14.67 -23.76 5.84
C GLY A 354 14.22 -23.86 4.38
N ARG A 355 12.90 -23.79 4.14
CA ARG A 355 12.32 -23.86 2.80
C ARG A 355 12.12 -22.49 2.12
N GLY A 356 12.28 -21.40 2.85
CA GLY A 356 12.01 -20.04 2.36
C GLY A 356 13.26 -19.18 2.25
N TRP A 357 13.03 -17.88 2.09
CA TRP A 357 14.06 -16.88 1.83
C TRP A 357 13.91 -15.65 2.71
N GLY A 358 15.03 -15.17 3.26
CA GLY A 358 15.13 -13.86 3.90
C GLY A 358 15.92 -12.90 3.01
N TYR A 359 15.34 -11.76 2.68
CA TYR A 359 15.98 -10.66 1.95
C TYR A 359 16.21 -9.50 2.91
N TYR A 360 17.38 -8.86 2.79
CA TYR A 360 17.70 -7.66 3.54
C TYR A 360 18.23 -6.55 2.63
N VAL A 361 17.62 -5.37 2.72
CA VAL A 361 18.04 -4.15 2.02
C VAL A 361 18.63 -3.19 3.05
N GLY A 362 19.96 -3.10 3.11
CA GLY A 362 20.68 -2.34 4.14
C GLY A 362 20.75 -0.84 3.89
N ALA A 363 20.25 -0.34 2.77
CA ALA A 363 20.29 1.09 2.46
C ALA A 363 19.07 1.56 1.69
N VAL A 364 18.78 2.86 1.77
CA VAL A 364 17.83 3.49 0.86
C VAL A 364 18.52 3.70 -0.48
N ILE A 365 18.05 2.99 -1.50
CA ILE A 365 18.52 3.13 -2.89
C ILE A 365 17.67 4.18 -3.62
N ARG A 366 18.32 5.07 -4.39
CA ARG A 366 17.67 6.19 -5.09
C ARG A 366 16.82 5.75 -6.28
N GLU A 367 17.29 4.76 -7.04
CA GLU A 367 16.71 4.40 -8.33
C GLU A 367 15.49 3.49 -8.17
N ASP A 368 14.32 3.90 -8.67
CA ASP A 368 13.09 3.09 -8.63
C ASP A 368 13.25 1.72 -9.30
N GLY A 369 14.05 1.65 -10.38
CA GLY A 369 14.32 0.41 -11.11
C GLY A 369 15.01 -0.66 -10.26
N PHE A 370 15.70 -0.27 -9.18
CA PHE A 370 16.23 -1.22 -8.21
C PHE A 370 15.11 -1.98 -7.49
N TYR A 371 14.08 -1.27 -7.02
CA TYR A 371 12.96 -1.89 -6.31
C TYR A 371 12.10 -2.74 -7.24
N ASP A 372 11.97 -2.37 -8.51
CA ASP A 372 11.31 -3.19 -9.53
C ASP A 372 12.02 -4.54 -9.72
N ALA A 373 13.36 -4.51 -9.86
CA ALA A 373 14.16 -5.72 -9.96
C ALA A 373 14.07 -6.59 -8.69
N LEU A 374 14.12 -5.96 -7.51
CA LEU A 374 14.03 -6.63 -6.21
C LEU A 374 12.69 -7.34 -6.03
N MET A 375 11.58 -6.63 -6.23
CA MET A 375 10.26 -7.22 -6.06
C MET A 375 10.01 -8.29 -7.13
N GLY A 376 10.50 -8.12 -8.35
CA GLY A 376 10.47 -9.17 -9.38
C GLY A 376 11.18 -10.46 -8.96
N GLU A 377 12.35 -10.36 -8.31
CA GLU A 377 13.09 -11.52 -7.79
C GLU A 377 12.40 -12.17 -6.58
N ILE A 378 11.83 -11.37 -5.68
CA ILE A 378 11.06 -11.86 -4.52
C ILE A 378 9.83 -12.64 -5.00
N LEU A 379 9.08 -12.10 -5.95
CA LEU A 379 7.92 -12.79 -6.54
C LEU A 379 8.33 -14.12 -7.20
N ARG A 380 9.44 -14.12 -7.95
CA ARG A 380 10.01 -15.33 -8.56
C ARG A 380 10.35 -16.38 -7.52
N SER A 381 10.99 -15.98 -6.42
CA SER A 381 11.37 -16.87 -5.32
C SER A 381 10.16 -17.45 -4.57
N ALA A 382 9.07 -16.69 -4.52
CA ALA A 382 7.78 -17.13 -3.97
C ALA A 382 6.91 -17.91 -4.98
N GLY A 383 7.32 -18.02 -6.25
CA GLY A 383 6.54 -18.64 -7.31
C GLY A 383 5.24 -17.87 -7.62
N ILE A 384 5.23 -16.55 -7.45
CA ILE A 384 4.09 -15.67 -7.74
C ILE A 384 4.30 -15.06 -9.13
N LYS A 385 3.23 -15.06 -9.94
CA LYS A 385 3.20 -14.41 -11.25
C LYS A 385 1.99 -13.48 -11.32
N PRO A 386 2.13 -12.28 -11.89
CA PRO A 386 0.97 -11.45 -12.17
C PRO A 386 0.07 -12.12 -13.21
N PHE A 387 -1.23 -11.86 -13.13
CA PHE A 387 -2.17 -12.36 -14.14
C PHE A 387 -1.99 -11.63 -15.48
N VAL A 388 -1.75 -10.32 -15.43
CA VAL A 388 -1.43 -9.45 -16.56
C VAL A 388 -0.19 -8.66 -16.21
N SER A 389 0.79 -8.60 -17.12
CA SER A 389 1.92 -7.67 -17.01
C SER A 389 1.46 -6.29 -17.48
N PRO A 390 1.34 -5.29 -16.60
CA PRO A 390 0.82 -3.99 -17.01
C PRO A 390 1.86 -3.18 -17.78
N PRO A 391 1.45 -2.39 -18.79
CA PRO A 391 2.29 -1.31 -19.31
C PRO A 391 2.41 -0.16 -18.29
N PRO A 392 3.41 0.74 -18.42
CA PRO A 392 3.56 1.89 -17.53
C PRO A 392 2.29 2.74 -17.43
N GLY A 393 1.89 3.03 -16.18
CA GLY A 393 0.70 3.81 -15.88
C GLY A 393 -0.61 3.02 -15.84
N VAL A 394 -0.61 1.73 -16.16
CA VAL A 394 -1.79 0.87 -15.97
C VAL A 394 -1.70 0.12 -14.64
N GLU A 395 -2.77 0.19 -13.86
CA GLU A 395 -2.96 -0.62 -12.66
C GLU A 395 -3.76 -1.88 -12.99
N VAL A 396 -3.35 -3.00 -12.39
CA VAL A 396 -4.03 -4.29 -12.48
C VAL A 396 -4.52 -4.67 -11.10
N CYS A 397 -5.84 -4.79 -10.96
CA CYS A 397 -6.50 -5.22 -9.73
C CYS A 397 -7.36 -6.46 -9.99
N MET A 398 -7.50 -7.31 -8.99
CA MET A 398 -8.27 -8.55 -9.04
C MET A 398 -9.17 -8.67 -7.81
N ARG A 399 -10.46 -8.91 -8.06
CA ARG A 399 -11.39 -9.32 -7.01
C ARG A 399 -11.93 -10.71 -7.29
N GLU A 400 -11.98 -11.55 -6.26
CA GLU A 400 -12.34 -12.96 -6.34
C GLU A 400 -13.27 -13.36 -5.21
N GLY A 401 -14.20 -14.27 -5.49
CA GLY A 401 -15.11 -14.82 -4.50
C GLY A 401 -16.44 -15.26 -5.10
N ALA A 402 -17.18 -16.12 -4.41
CA ALA A 402 -18.46 -16.67 -4.88
C ALA A 402 -18.41 -17.27 -6.31
N GLY A 403 -17.29 -17.91 -6.68
CA GLY A 403 -17.08 -18.49 -8.02
C GLY A 403 -16.81 -17.46 -9.12
N LYS A 404 -16.56 -16.20 -8.77
CA LYS A 404 -16.32 -15.09 -9.71
C LYS A 404 -14.88 -14.59 -9.58
N ARG A 405 -14.35 -14.09 -10.70
CA ARG A 405 -13.04 -13.46 -10.79
C ARG A 405 -13.14 -12.25 -11.71
N LEU A 406 -12.83 -11.07 -11.17
CA LEU A 406 -12.97 -9.78 -11.83
C LEU A 406 -11.62 -9.07 -11.89
N LEU A 407 -11.11 -8.93 -13.11
CA LEU A 407 -9.91 -8.18 -13.44
C LEU A 407 -10.28 -6.72 -13.73
N PHE A 408 -9.66 -5.78 -13.03
CA PHE A 408 -9.76 -4.35 -13.27
C PHE A 408 -8.46 -3.90 -13.92
N LEU A 409 -8.58 -3.25 -15.08
CA LEU A 409 -7.47 -2.57 -15.74
C LEU A 409 -7.77 -1.08 -15.72
N ILE A 410 -6.89 -0.29 -15.11
CA ILE A 410 -7.13 1.15 -14.90
C ILE A 410 -5.95 1.91 -15.47
N ASN A 411 -6.18 2.67 -16.54
CA ASN A 411 -5.17 3.57 -17.08
C ASN A 411 -5.10 4.84 -16.21
N HIS A 412 -3.96 5.12 -15.60
CA HIS A 412 -3.71 6.35 -14.86
C HIS A 412 -3.03 7.43 -15.69
N ALA A 413 -2.65 7.12 -16.93
CA ALA A 413 -2.00 8.06 -17.85
C ALA A 413 -3.03 8.92 -18.62
N GLU A 414 -2.50 9.99 -19.20
CA GLU A 414 -3.23 10.92 -20.06
C GLU A 414 -3.17 10.52 -21.54
N GLU A 415 -2.47 9.44 -21.85
CA GLU A 415 -2.40 8.83 -23.17
C GLU A 415 -3.08 7.45 -23.17
N PRO A 416 -3.54 6.97 -24.33
CA PRO A 416 -3.98 5.59 -24.48
C PRO A 416 -2.88 4.59 -24.08
N ARG A 417 -3.29 3.46 -23.51
CA ARG A 417 -2.41 2.35 -23.14
C ARG A 417 -2.96 1.03 -23.67
N LEU A 418 -2.09 0.24 -24.27
CA LEU A 418 -2.41 -1.09 -24.78
C LEU A 418 -2.04 -2.15 -23.74
N VAL A 419 -2.98 -3.03 -23.41
CA VAL A 419 -2.78 -4.11 -22.43
C VAL A 419 -3.03 -5.45 -23.11
N SER A 420 -2.05 -6.36 -23.05
CA SER A 420 -2.20 -7.72 -23.61
C SER A 420 -2.81 -8.67 -22.58
N LEU A 421 -3.92 -9.33 -22.94
CA LEU A 421 -4.57 -10.31 -22.09
C LEU A 421 -3.99 -11.72 -22.31
N PRO A 422 -3.74 -12.50 -21.24
CA PRO A 422 -3.21 -13.86 -21.36
C PRO A 422 -4.24 -14.87 -21.91
N CYS A 423 -5.53 -14.52 -21.85
CA CYS A 423 -6.63 -15.38 -22.26
C CYS A 423 -7.83 -14.54 -22.71
N LYS A 424 -8.84 -15.20 -23.28
CA LYS A 424 -10.13 -14.58 -23.56
C LYS A 424 -10.79 -14.16 -22.24
N ALA A 425 -11.47 -13.02 -22.26
CA ALA A 425 -12.21 -12.48 -21.14
C ALA A 425 -13.55 -11.91 -21.62
N HIS A 426 -14.46 -11.59 -20.69
CA HIS A 426 -15.69 -10.88 -21.02
C HIS A 426 -15.74 -9.53 -20.31
N ASP A 427 -16.03 -8.46 -21.04
CA ASP A 427 -16.31 -7.16 -20.44
C ASP A 427 -17.54 -7.27 -19.53
N ALA A 428 -17.37 -6.97 -18.24
CA ALA A 428 -18.42 -7.07 -17.24
C ALA A 428 -19.53 -6.02 -17.43
N LEU A 429 -19.24 -4.89 -18.11
CA LEU A 429 -20.21 -3.85 -18.44
C LEU A 429 -20.94 -4.15 -19.75
N SER A 430 -20.21 -4.41 -20.84
CA SER A 430 -20.81 -4.61 -22.17
C SER A 430 -21.20 -6.06 -22.49
N ARG A 431 -20.72 -7.03 -21.69
CA ARG A 431 -20.84 -8.50 -21.89
C ARG A 431 -20.21 -9.02 -23.19
N ARG A 432 -19.44 -8.20 -23.89
CA ARG A 432 -18.76 -8.59 -25.12
C ARG A 432 -17.50 -9.41 -24.80
N PRO A 433 -17.20 -10.45 -25.59
CA PRO A 433 -15.92 -11.14 -25.49
C PRO A 433 -14.78 -10.19 -25.91
N ILE A 434 -13.67 -10.24 -25.19
CA ILE A 434 -12.42 -9.52 -25.46
C ILE A 434 -11.29 -10.54 -25.50
N SER A 435 -10.38 -10.40 -26.46
CA SER A 435 -9.23 -11.28 -26.63
C SER A 435 -8.08 -10.54 -27.28
N GLY A 436 -6.84 -10.91 -26.93
CA GLY A 436 -5.65 -10.23 -27.43
C GLY A 436 -5.41 -8.94 -26.67
N ASP A 437 -5.19 -7.86 -27.41
CA ASP A 437 -4.88 -6.55 -26.83
C ASP A 437 -6.15 -5.71 -26.61
N ILE A 438 -6.21 -5.03 -25.47
CA ILE A 438 -7.23 -4.03 -25.16
C ILE A 438 -6.59 -2.65 -25.05
N GLU A 439 -7.12 -1.70 -25.81
CA GLU A 439 -6.74 -0.29 -25.69
C GLU A 439 -7.59 0.37 -24.60
N LEU A 440 -6.92 1.02 -23.65
CA LEU A 440 -7.53 1.85 -22.63
C LEU A 440 -7.26 3.31 -22.98
N GLU A 441 -8.32 4.06 -23.27
CA GLU A 441 -8.28 5.52 -23.40
C GLU A 441 -7.60 6.21 -22.19
N PRO A 442 -7.23 7.49 -22.28
CA PRO A 442 -6.79 8.28 -21.13
C PRO A 442 -7.78 8.16 -19.97
N PHE A 443 -7.30 7.78 -18.79
CA PHE A 443 -8.14 7.48 -17.62
C PHE A 443 -9.21 6.39 -17.82
N GLY A 444 -9.03 5.56 -18.86
CA GLY A 444 -9.89 4.44 -19.22
C GLY A 444 -9.85 3.30 -18.21
N ILE A 445 -10.98 2.59 -18.09
CA ILE A 445 -11.11 1.43 -17.20
C ILE A 445 -11.80 0.31 -17.96
N ALA A 446 -11.26 -0.90 -17.84
CA ALA A 446 -11.93 -2.13 -18.20
C ALA A 446 -12.16 -3.00 -16.95
N VAL A 447 -13.34 -3.61 -16.85
CA VAL A 447 -13.65 -4.61 -15.83
C VAL A 447 -13.99 -5.91 -16.55
N LEU A 448 -13.18 -6.93 -16.37
CA LEU A 448 -13.23 -8.16 -17.15
C LEU A 448 -13.52 -9.36 -16.24
N ARG A 449 -14.44 -10.23 -16.68
CA ARG A 449 -14.62 -11.57 -16.11
C ARG A 449 -13.61 -12.50 -16.77
N VAL A 450 -12.78 -13.17 -15.98
CA VAL A 450 -11.66 -14.01 -16.42
C VAL A 450 -11.68 -15.39 -15.83
#